data_AF-A0A8C1DZ67-F1
#
_entry.id   AF-A0A8C1DZ67-F1
#
_cell.length_a   1.000
_cell.length_b   1.000
_cell.length_c   1.000
_cell.angle_alpha   90.00
_cell.angle_beta   90.00
_cell.angle_gamma   90.00
#
_symmetry.space_group_name_H-M   'P 1'
#
loop_
_entity.id
_entity.type
_entity.pdbx_description
1 polymer ?
#
loop_
_entity_poly.entity_id
_entity_poly.type
_entity_poly.pdbx_seq_one_letter_code
_entity_poly.pdbx_strand_id
1 'polypeptide(L)'
;MDGSLFVLLLLSGLFWSSSALSRQYHYMNTRMSWPEAQSYCRERFTDLATVDSMDDVNRLVNIVEAGYNGSVWIGLKRGTQARWVWSNGDDTLSQYINWSKDEPQSPYECALTGSVHWRSYMCSYTSFFSCYNESTGYIRVTLGKNWTEAQRYCRTYHTDLSIIRNNEDANRLREIIVYPEYLWFGLFLDSWEWSDKWNRFFRYWAAGQPSQSSGSGDCVGMSRNNSGKWAQYSCDLQQPFFCYGDEKFVRKQIVRLKLSCNGQCALNDHSLQTAILNKISEKLTSMGLQNDSKISWRKGEGEEVFHEEINSTATSNKCRGP
;
A
#
# COMPACT_ATOMS: atom_id res chain seq x y z
N MET A 1 -51.12 -39.47 22.42
CA MET A 1 -50.12 -39.75 21.35
C MET A 1 -49.19 -38.56 21.33
N ASP A 2 -48.07 -38.75 22.00
CA ASP A 2 -46.97 -37.81 22.12
C ASP A 2 -46.37 -37.46 20.76
N GLY A 3 -45.93 -36.22 20.64
CA GLY A 3 -45.21 -35.72 19.48
C GLY A 3 -44.43 -34.47 19.85
N SER A 4 -43.40 -34.64 20.69
CA SER A 4 -42.39 -33.62 20.98
C SER A 4 -41.75 -33.16 19.67
N LEU A 5 -42.16 -31.98 19.19
CA LEU A 5 -41.49 -31.27 18.11
C LEU A 5 -40.29 -30.55 18.74
N PHE A 6 -39.14 -31.24 18.76
CA PHE A 6 -37.84 -30.65 19.02
C PHE A 6 -37.59 -29.56 17.96
N VAL A 7 -37.93 -28.32 18.27
CA VAL A 7 -37.43 -27.15 17.55
C VAL A 7 -35.98 -26.98 17.96
N LEU A 8 -35.10 -27.70 17.26
CA LEU A 8 -33.67 -27.42 17.23
C LEU A 8 -33.52 -26.03 16.60
N LEU A 9 -33.54 -25.01 17.46
CA LEU A 9 -32.91 -23.72 17.19
C LEU A 9 -31.44 -24.01 16.92
N LEU A 10 -31.12 -24.26 15.64
CA LEU A 10 -29.78 -24.14 15.12
C LEU A 10 -29.38 -22.67 15.28
N LEU A 11 -28.87 -22.35 16.47
CA LEU A 11 -27.77 -21.41 16.64
C LEU A 11 -26.59 -21.96 15.83
N SER A 12 -26.73 -21.96 14.51
CA SER A 12 -25.60 -21.71 13.62
C SER A 12 -25.24 -20.26 13.88
N GLY A 13 -24.60 -20.05 15.04
CA GLY A 13 -23.73 -18.92 15.24
C GLY A 13 -22.92 -18.87 13.96
N LEU A 14 -23.09 -17.75 13.26
CA LEU A 14 -22.22 -17.33 12.19
C LEU A 14 -20.81 -17.45 12.76
N PHE A 15 -20.19 -18.60 12.57
CA PHE A 15 -18.79 -18.68 12.27
C PHE A 15 -18.67 -17.80 11.04
N TRP A 16 -18.54 -16.50 11.27
CA TRP A 16 -17.63 -15.70 10.49
C TRP A 16 -16.30 -16.43 10.67
N SER A 17 -16.09 -17.48 9.88
CA SER A 17 -14.77 -17.75 9.35
C SER A 17 -14.34 -16.39 8.84
N SER A 18 -13.52 -15.73 9.65
CA SER A 18 -12.69 -14.62 9.25
C SER A 18 -11.82 -15.17 8.12
N SER A 19 -12.44 -15.29 6.95
CA SER A 19 -11.76 -15.27 5.69
C SER A 19 -11.03 -13.95 5.79
N ALA A 20 -9.76 -14.00 6.19
CA ALA A 20 -8.87 -12.87 6.08
C ALA A 20 -9.15 -12.33 4.68
N LEU A 21 -9.72 -11.12 4.61
CA LEU A 21 -10.13 -10.51 3.35
C LEU A 21 -8.89 -10.54 2.45
N SER A 22 -8.83 -11.52 1.56
CA SER A 22 -7.67 -11.71 0.71
C SER A 22 -7.66 -10.53 -0.23
N ARG A 23 -6.76 -9.57 -0.01
CA ARG A 23 -6.57 -8.46 -0.93
C ARG A 23 -6.30 -9.02 -2.31
N GLN A 24 -7.16 -8.67 -3.26
CA GLN A 24 -6.91 -8.92 -4.67
C GLN A 24 -5.85 -7.94 -5.15
N TYR A 25 -4.84 -8.44 -5.85
CA TYR A 25 -3.73 -7.65 -6.38
C TYR A 25 -3.73 -7.69 -7.90
N HIS A 26 -3.37 -6.57 -8.51
CA HIS A 26 -3.35 -6.39 -9.95
C HIS A 26 -1.99 -5.84 -10.39
N TYR A 27 -1.28 -6.56 -11.26
CA TYR A 27 0.00 -6.12 -11.82
C TYR A 27 -0.24 -5.25 -13.06
N MET A 28 0.26 -4.02 -13.02
CA MET A 28 0.26 -3.10 -14.15
C MET A 28 1.64 -3.09 -14.78
N ASN A 29 1.76 -3.62 -16.00
CA ASN A 29 3.02 -3.67 -16.74
C ASN A 29 3.41 -2.31 -17.38
N THR A 30 2.59 -1.27 -17.20
CA THR A 30 2.94 0.09 -17.60
C THR A 30 3.90 0.71 -16.60
N ARG A 31 4.92 1.41 -17.10
CA ARG A 31 5.89 2.09 -16.25
C ARG A 31 5.40 3.48 -15.88
N MET A 32 5.37 3.76 -14.58
CA MET A 32 4.97 5.05 -14.01
C MET A 32 5.93 5.41 -12.86
N SER A 33 6.07 6.70 -12.57
CA SER A 33 6.63 7.12 -11.28
C SER A 33 5.71 6.64 -10.14
N TRP A 34 6.24 6.53 -8.93
CA TRP A 34 5.45 6.12 -7.78
C TRP A 34 4.18 6.97 -7.57
N PRO A 35 4.21 8.33 -7.60
CA PRO A 35 3.00 9.12 -7.44
C PRO A 35 2.01 8.94 -8.59
N GLU A 36 2.47 8.82 -9.84
CA GLU A 36 1.60 8.55 -10.99
C GLU A 36 0.91 7.18 -10.86
N ALA A 37 1.66 6.15 -10.45
CA ALA A 37 1.15 4.81 -10.20
C ALA A 37 0.10 4.81 -9.07
N GLN A 38 0.33 5.58 -8.00
CA GLN A 38 -0.64 5.77 -6.92
C GLN A 38 -1.94 6.40 -7.43
N SER A 39 -1.85 7.48 -8.21
CA SER A 39 -3.02 8.12 -8.83
C SER A 39 -3.76 7.15 -9.73
N TYR A 40 -3.05 6.37 -10.55
CA TYR A 40 -3.65 5.35 -11.40
C TYR A 40 -4.41 4.30 -10.59
N CYS A 41 -3.81 3.78 -9.52
CA CYS A 41 -4.45 2.78 -8.68
C CYS A 41 -5.66 3.36 -7.94
N ARG A 42 -5.61 4.61 -7.47
CA ARG A 42 -6.77 5.24 -6.81
C ARG A 42 -7.93 5.53 -7.77
N GLU A 43 -7.64 5.78 -9.05
CA GLU A 43 -8.67 5.99 -10.08
C GLU A 43 -9.41 4.68 -10.43
N ARG A 44 -8.70 3.54 -10.47
CA ARG A 44 -9.22 2.26 -10.98
C ARG A 44 -9.41 1.16 -9.94
N PHE A 45 -8.80 1.28 -8.77
CA PHE A 45 -8.77 0.29 -7.70
C PHE A 45 -8.81 1.04 -6.34
N THR A 46 -8.40 0.40 -5.25
CA THR A 46 -8.30 1.06 -3.94
C THR A 46 -7.08 1.97 -3.86
N ASP A 47 -5.86 1.42 -3.96
CA ASP A 47 -4.58 2.13 -3.91
C ASP A 47 -3.46 1.23 -4.48
N LEU A 48 -2.20 1.71 -4.47
CA LEU A 48 -1.03 0.86 -4.62
C LEU A 48 -1.01 -0.25 -3.57
N ALA A 49 -0.46 -1.41 -3.93
CA ALA A 49 -0.50 -2.61 -3.10
C ALA A 49 0.07 -2.39 -1.70
N THR A 50 -0.78 -2.61 -0.69
CA THR A 50 -0.39 -2.79 0.71
C THR A 50 -0.05 -4.25 0.95
N VAL A 51 1.12 -4.50 1.56
CA VAL A 51 1.66 -5.84 1.81
C VAL A 51 1.85 -6.01 3.31
N ASP A 52 1.00 -6.80 3.96
CA ASP A 52 0.98 -6.92 5.42
C ASP A 52 1.31 -8.30 5.98
N SER A 53 1.65 -9.25 5.09
CA SER A 53 1.95 -10.63 5.46
C SER A 53 2.86 -11.30 4.43
N MET A 54 3.37 -12.48 4.79
CA MET A 54 4.10 -13.31 3.82
C MET A 54 3.20 -13.90 2.73
N ASP A 55 1.92 -14.11 3.04
CA ASP A 55 0.95 -14.54 2.03
C ASP A 55 0.77 -13.47 0.96
N ASP A 56 0.74 -12.19 1.34
CA ASP A 56 0.68 -11.07 0.38
C ASP A 56 1.91 -11.06 -0.54
N VAL A 57 3.11 -11.19 0.04
CA VAL A 57 4.36 -11.25 -0.74
C VAL A 57 4.34 -12.43 -1.70
N ASN A 58 3.94 -13.62 -1.24
CA ASN A 58 3.85 -14.82 -2.08
C ASN A 58 2.85 -14.60 -3.24
N ARG A 59 1.69 -13.98 -2.98
CA ARG A 59 0.73 -13.62 -4.03
C ARG A 59 1.35 -12.65 -5.05
N LEU A 60 2.01 -11.59 -4.60
CA LEU A 60 2.63 -10.60 -5.50
C LEU A 60 3.76 -11.21 -6.34
N VAL A 61 4.63 -12.04 -5.76
CA VAL A 61 5.72 -12.72 -6.48
C VAL A 61 5.18 -13.62 -7.59
N ASN A 62 4.05 -14.29 -7.34
CA ASN A 62 3.43 -15.22 -8.29
C ASN A 62 2.69 -14.52 -9.44
N ILE A 63 2.27 -13.25 -9.27
CA ILE A 63 1.62 -12.47 -10.34
C ILE A 63 2.64 -12.03 -11.40
N VAL A 64 3.89 -11.75 -11.02
CA VAL A 64 4.90 -11.22 -11.94
C VAL A 64 5.52 -12.33 -12.78
N GLU A 65 5.69 -12.07 -14.06
CA GLU A 65 6.30 -13.00 -15.02
C GLU A 65 7.71 -13.46 -14.60
N ALA A 66 8.01 -14.74 -14.85
CA ALA A 66 9.23 -15.38 -14.36
C ALA A 66 10.53 -14.76 -14.88
N GLY A 67 10.49 -14.10 -16.04
CA GLY A 67 11.66 -13.46 -16.66
C GLY A 67 11.85 -11.99 -16.29
N TYR A 68 10.94 -11.37 -15.53
CA TYR A 68 11.07 -9.94 -15.21
C TYR A 68 12.24 -9.70 -14.24
N ASN A 69 13.23 -8.94 -14.71
CA ASN A 69 14.39 -8.55 -13.92
C ASN A 69 14.33 -7.05 -13.59
N GLY A 70 13.57 -6.73 -12.55
CA GLY A 70 13.42 -5.38 -12.05
C GLY A 70 12.64 -5.35 -10.74
N SER A 71 12.30 -4.13 -10.32
CA SER A 71 11.41 -3.88 -9.18
C SER A 71 10.04 -3.43 -9.66
N VAL A 72 9.04 -3.67 -8.82
CA VAL A 72 7.63 -3.33 -9.06
C VAL A 72 7.15 -2.51 -7.87
N TRP A 73 6.57 -1.33 -8.12
CA TRP A 73 6.11 -0.46 -7.04
C TRP A 73 5.04 -1.11 -6.16
N ILE A 74 5.18 -0.90 -4.85
CA ILE A 74 4.17 -1.17 -3.82
C ILE A 74 3.81 0.15 -3.12
N GLY A 75 2.76 0.14 -2.30
CA GLY A 75 2.23 1.35 -1.65
C GLY A 75 3.08 1.92 -0.51
N LEU A 76 4.27 1.38 -0.24
CA LEU A 76 5.11 1.85 0.85
C LEU A 76 5.98 3.04 0.40
N LYS A 77 6.00 4.09 1.21
CA LYS A 77 6.85 5.28 1.00
C LYS A 77 7.35 5.85 2.32
N ARG A 78 8.30 6.78 2.29
CA ARG A 78 8.74 7.52 3.47
C ARG A 78 7.60 8.39 3.99
N GLY A 79 7.34 8.28 5.28
CA GLY A 79 6.35 9.06 6.01
C GLY A 79 6.92 10.37 6.55
N THR A 80 6.04 11.22 7.07
CA THR A 80 6.41 12.48 7.73
C THR A 80 6.66 12.32 9.23
N GLN A 81 6.27 11.17 9.80
CA GLN A 81 6.43 10.84 11.20
C GLN A 81 7.02 9.44 11.32
N ALA A 82 7.87 9.25 12.32
CA ALA A 82 8.43 7.97 12.66
C ALA A 82 7.82 7.46 13.97
N ARG A 83 7.62 6.15 14.08
CA ARG A 83 7.01 5.51 15.24
C ARG A 83 7.76 4.24 15.60
N TRP A 84 7.88 3.95 16.89
CA TRP A 84 8.48 2.70 17.35
C TRP A 84 7.52 1.54 17.09
N VAL A 85 8.02 0.45 16.52
CA VAL A 85 7.22 -0.70 16.09
C VAL A 85 8.00 -2.00 16.28
N TRP A 86 7.28 -3.11 16.36
CA TRP A 86 7.89 -4.43 16.37
C TRP A 86 8.21 -4.93 14.96
N SER A 87 9.36 -5.58 14.79
CA SER A 87 9.88 -6.10 13.54
C SER A 87 8.98 -7.13 12.86
N ASN A 88 8.20 -7.87 13.65
CA ASN A 88 7.23 -8.85 13.16
C ASN A 88 5.85 -8.24 12.83
N GLY A 89 5.67 -6.93 13.04
CA GLY A 89 4.42 -6.22 12.77
C GLY A 89 3.38 -6.24 13.88
N ASP A 90 3.72 -6.75 15.07
CA ASP A 90 2.85 -6.76 16.26
C ASP A 90 2.60 -5.32 16.78
N ASP A 91 1.45 -5.08 17.39
CA ASP A 91 0.96 -3.76 17.85
C ASP A 91 0.86 -3.67 19.40
N THR A 92 1.51 -4.58 20.13
CA THR A 92 1.49 -4.61 21.60
C THR A 92 2.36 -3.54 22.28
N LEU A 93 3.01 -2.63 21.54
CA LEU A 93 3.82 -1.56 22.17
C LEU A 93 3.00 -0.63 23.07
N SER A 94 1.72 -0.47 22.79
CA SER A 94 0.78 0.24 23.65
C SER A 94 0.55 -0.45 25.00
N GLN A 95 0.84 -1.75 25.10
CA GLN A 95 0.58 -2.59 26.27
C GLN A 95 1.81 -2.76 27.16
N TYR A 96 3.01 -2.73 26.56
CA TYR A 96 4.26 -2.89 27.29
C TYR A 96 5.36 -2.01 26.72
N ILE A 97 5.91 -1.16 27.59
CA ILE A 97 7.02 -0.25 27.28
C ILE A 97 7.98 -0.22 28.47
N ASN A 98 9.28 -0.29 28.22
CA ASN A 98 10.28 -0.36 29.29
C ASN A 98 11.57 0.41 28.94
N TRP A 99 11.43 1.57 28.30
CA TRP A 99 12.54 2.50 28.07
C TRP A 99 13.20 2.92 29.38
N SER A 100 14.53 3.10 29.38
CA SER A 100 15.19 3.74 30.52
C SER A 100 14.82 5.22 30.62
N LYS A 101 15.16 5.83 31.75
CA LYS A 101 14.99 7.27 31.93
C LYS A 101 15.66 8.02 30.77
N ASP A 102 14.97 9.04 30.24
CA ASP A 102 15.44 9.92 29.17
C ASP A 102 15.64 9.22 27.80
N GLU A 103 14.99 8.08 27.57
CA GLU A 103 14.91 7.35 26.29
C GLU A 103 13.47 7.34 25.73
N PRO A 104 13.28 7.14 24.41
CA PRO A 104 14.30 7.01 23.36
C PRO A 104 14.93 8.36 22.99
N GLN A 105 16.24 8.37 22.69
CA GLN A 105 16.95 9.55 22.21
C GLN A 105 17.04 9.62 20.68
N SER A 106 16.96 10.83 20.14
CA SER A 106 17.27 11.14 18.73
C SER A 106 18.79 11.33 18.56
N PRO A 107 19.41 10.86 17.46
CA PRO A 107 18.81 10.32 16.23
C PRO A 107 18.81 8.78 16.17
N TYR A 108 18.61 8.09 17.29
CA TYR A 108 18.73 6.63 17.34
C TYR A 108 17.43 5.91 16.97
N GLU A 109 17.51 5.04 15.96
CA GLU A 109 16.34 4.42 15.32
C GLU A 109 16.16 2.93 15.66
N CYS A 110 17.09 2.33 16.41
CA CYS A 110 16.99 0.93 16.83
C CYS A 110 17.04 0.83 18.33
N ALA A 111 16.50 -0.24 18.91
CA ALA A 111 16.49 -0.39 20.36
C ALA A 111 17.30 -1.61 20.80
N LEU A 112 17.99 -1.44 21.91
CA LEU A 112 18.68 -2.49 22.64
C LEU A 112 17.90 -2.82 23.90
N THR A 113 17.83 -4.10 24.24
CA THR A 113 17.25 -4.59 25.49
C THR A 113 18.34 -5.11 26.42
N GLY A 114 18.39 -4.61 27.65
CA GLY A 114 19.23 -5.11 28.73
C GLY A 114 18.41 -5.88 29.76
N SER A 115 19.05 -6.30 30.86
CA SER A 115 18.37 -7.04 31.93
C SER A 115 17.28 -6.22 32.65
N VAL A 116 17.37 -4.88 32.62
CA VAL A 116 16.45 -4.00 33.36
C VAL A 116 15.58 -3.14 32.45
N HIS A 117 16.18 -2.40 31.50
CA HIS A 117 15.50 -1.42 30.65
C HIS A 117 15.99 -1.48 29.21
N TRP A 118 15.22 -0.85 28.31
CA TRP A 118 15.57 -0.63 26.91
C TRP A 118 16.27 0.70 26.71
N ARG A 119 17.09 0.80 25.65
CA ARG A 119 17.75 2.04 25.22
C ARG A 119 17.69 2.18 23.70
N SER A 120 17.57 3.38 23.17
CA SER A 120 17.73 3.56 21.73
C SER A 120 19.21 3.62 21.37
N TYR A 121 19.55 3.14 20.17
CA TYR A 121 20.92 3.06 19.68
C TYR A 121 20.99 3.13 18.15
N MET A 122 22.15 3.51 17.62
CA MET A 122 22.36 3.58 16.17
C MET A 122 22.30 2.19 15.54
N CYS A 123 21.38 2.00 14.57
CA CYS A 123 21.15 0.71 13.92
C CYS A 123 22.40 0.11 13.25
N SER A 124 23.35 0.95 12.82
CA SER A 124 24.58 0.56 12.13
C SER A 124 25.62 -0.08 13.06
N TYR A 125 25.50 0.11 14.37
CA TYR A 125 26.44 -0.45 15.33
C TYR A 125 26.27 -1.96 15.48
N THR A 126 27.39 -2.64 15.72
CA THR A 126 27.42 -4.08 15.92
C THR A 126 27.07 -4.41 17.37
N SER A 127 26.10 -5.30 17.59
CA SER A 127 25.80 -5.89 18.90
C SER A 127 25.42 -7.37 18.76
N PHE A 128 25.40 -8.08 19.88
CA PHE A 128 24.72 -9.36 19.99
C PHE A 128 23.21 -9.14 19.92
N PHE A 129 22.44 -10.20 19.69
CA PHE A 129 21.02 -10.05 19.42
C PHE A 129 20.21 -11.26 19.90
N SER A 130 18.91 -11.06 20.08
CA SER A 130 17.97 -12.09 20.46
C SER A 130 16.95 -12.34 19.36
N CYS A 131 16.83 -13.60 18.96
CA CYS A 131 15.79 -14.06 18.05
C CYS A 131 14.61 -14.63 18.83
N TYR A 132 13.45 -14.68 18.18
CA TYR A 132 12.29 -15.44 18.62
C TYR A 132 12.01 -16.56 17.63
N ASN A 133 11.65 -17.71 18.18
CA ASN A 133 11.17 -18.87 17.44
C ASN A 133 9.89 -19.37 18.12
N GLU A 134 8.84 -19.59 17.34
CA GLU A 134 7.54 -20.05 17.88
C GLU A 134 7.64 -21.38 18.62
N SER A 135 8.54 -22.27 18.20
CA SER A 135 8.72 -23.61 18.79
C SER A 135 9.64 -23.62 20.01
N THR A 136 10.67 -22.78 20.04
CA THR A 136 11.72 -22.84 21.08
C THR A 136 11.82 -21.58 21.94
N GLY A 137 11.03 -20.55 21.67
CA GLY A 137 11.05 -19.30 22.43
C GLY A 137 12.20 -18.35 22.08
N TYR A 138 12.75 -17.67 23.09
CA TYR A 138 13.81 -16.68 22.92
C TYR A 138 15.20 -17.32 22.82
N ILE A 139 15.99 -16.86 21.85
CA ILE A 139 17.31 -17.42 21.55
C ILE A 139 18.34 -16.29 21.55
N ARG A 140 19.36 -16.37 22.42
CA ARG A 140 20.51 -15.45 22.39
C ARG A 140 21.48 -15.86 21.30
N VAL A 141 21.91 -14.91 20.47
CA VAL A 141 22.91 -15.09 19.43
C VAL A 141 24.12 -14.19 19.73
N THR A 142 25.28 -14.82 19.93
CA THR A 142 26.55 -14.15 20.29
C THR A 142 27.39 -13.76 19.07
N LEU A 143 26.76 -13.60 17.91
CA LEU A 143 27.39 -13.06 16.72
C LEU A 143 27.19 -11.54 16.71
N GLY A 144 28.27 -10.77 16.55
CA GLY A 144 28.15 -9.33 16.37
C GLY A 144 27.52 -9.00 15.02
N LYS A 145 26.37 -8.31 15.02
CA LYS A 145 25.69 -7.81 13.81
C LYS A 145 25.09 -6.43 14.04
N ASN A 146 24.96 -5.65 12.97
CA ASN A 146 24.08 -4.49 13.00
C ASN A 146 22.60 -4.92 13.06
N TRP A 147 21.68 -4.01 13.38
CA TRP A 147 20.28 -4.39 13.63
C TRP A 147 19.63 -5.08 12.42
N THR A 148 19.84 -4.55 11.21
CA THR A 148 19.30 -5.13 9.97
C THR A 148 19.86 -6.52 9.68
N GLU A 149 21.16 -6.72 9.90
CA GLU A 149 21.81 -8.02 9.75
C GLU A 149 21.37 -9.03 10.80
N ALA A 150 21.14 -8.58 12.04
CA ALA A 150 20.59 -9.40 13.13
C ALA A 150 19.17 -9.86 12.79
N GLN A 151 18.30 -8.95 12.34
CA GLN A 151 16.96 -9.28 11.87
C GLN A 151 16.98 -10.30 10.73
N ARG A 152 17.86 -10.09 9.74
CA ARG A 152 18.04 -11.03 8.64
C ARG A 152 18.45 -12.40 9.14
N TYR A 153 19.41 -12.47 10.07
CA TYR A 153 19.83 -13.74 10.66
C TYR A 153 18.63 -14.44 11.32
N CYS A 154 17.87 -13.74 12.16
CA CYS A 154 16.73 -14.33 12.85
C CYS A 154 15.65 -14.82 11.87
N ARG A 155 15.36 -14.08 10.80
CA ARG A 155 14.40 -14.53 9.78
C ARG A 155 14.90 -15.66 8.88
N THR A 156 16.21 -15.89 8.84
CA THR A 156 16.80 -16.98 8.06
C THR A 156 16.80 -18.29 8.84
N TYR A 157 17.09 -18.23 10.14
CA TYR A 157 17.32 -19.43 10.97
C TYR A 157 16.24 -19.66 12.04
N HIS A 158 15.36 -18.67 12.27
CA HIS A 158 14.30 -18.65 13.28
C HIS A 158 13.04 -17.95 12.70
N THR A 159 12.23 -17.29 13.53
CA THR A 159 11.05 -16.54 13.06
C THR A 159 11.40 -15.08 12.74
N ASP A 160 11.83 -14.31 13.74
CA ASP A 160 12.27 -12.91 13.60
C ASP A 160 13.12 -12.49 14.83
N LEU A 161 13.57 -11.24 14.92
CA LEU A 161 14.05 -10.68 16.19
C LEU A 161 12.98 -10.82 17.27
N SER A 162 13.43 -10.98 18.51
CA SER A 162 12.54 -11.11 19.66
C SER A 162 11.73 -9.85 19.92
N ILE A 163 10.45 -10.00 20.21
CA ILE A 163 9.57 -8.91 20.63
C ILE A 163 9.14 -9.11 22.08
N ILE A 164 8.65 -8.06 22.76
CA ILE A 164 8.22 -8.16 24.16
C ILE A 164 6.80 -7.65 24.27
N ARG A 165 5.82 -8.55 24.39
CA ARG A 165 4.40 -8.16 24.40
C ARG A 165 3.90 -7.76 25.78
N ASN A 166 4.52 -8.30 26.82
CA ASN A 166 4.10 -8.14 28.21
C ASN A 166 5.24 -8.48 29.18
N ASN A 167 4.94 -8.44 30.48
CA ASN A 167 5.90 -8.76 31.54
C ASN A 167 6.43 -10.20 31.48
N GLU A 168 5.64 -11.17 31.00
CA GLU A 168 6.06 -12.57 30.91
C GLU A 168 7.11 -12.75 29.81
N ASP A 169 6.90 -12.12 28.65
CA ASP A 169 7.91 -12.04 27.60
C ASP A 169 9.19 -11.37 28.11
N ALA A 170 9.05 -10.29 28.88
CA ALA A 170 10.19 -9.59 29.46
C ALA A 170 10.98 -10.48 30.43
N ASN A 171 10.30 -11.26 31.28
CA ASN A 171 10.94 -12.19 32.20
C ASN A 171 11.73 -13.27 31.46
N ARG A 172 11.13 -13.92 30.46
CA ARG A 172 11.80 -14.96 29.67
C ARG A 172 12.99 -14.41 28.89
N LEU A 173 12.88 -13.20 28.34
CA LEU A 173 13.99 -12.59 27.64
C LEU A 173 15.15 -12.22 28.59
N ARG A 174 14.86 -11.82 29.84
CA ARG A 174 15.90 -11.55 30.85
C ARG A 174 16.74 -12.78 31.19
N GLU A 175 16.14 -13.99 31.16
CA GLU A 175 16.86 -15.23 31.47
C GLU A 175 17.99 -15.54 30.49
N ILE A 176 17.90 -15.04 29.25
CA ILE A 176 18.93 -15.24 28.23
C ILE A 176 19.96 -14.09 28.15
N ILE A 177 19.70 -12.95 28.82
CA ILE A 177 20.60 -11.78 28.82
C ILE A 177 21.64 -11.92 29.93
N VAL A 178 22.92 -11.88 29.57
CA VAL A 178 24.03 -11.90 30.53
C VAL A 178 24.41 -10.48 30.88
N TYR A 179 24.19 -10.06 32.12
CA TYR A 179 24.60 -8.73 32.59
C TYR A 179 26.12 -8.55 32.46
N PRO A 180 26.64 -7.38 31.99
CA PRO A 180 25.93 -6.12 31.70
C PRO A 180 25.57 -5.91 30.20
N GLU A 181 25.38 -6.98 29.43
CA GLU A 181 25.15 -6.88 27.99
C GLU A 181 23.77 -6.32 27.62
N TYR A 182 23.73 -5.81 26.38
CA TYR A 182 22.53 -5.32 25.71
C TYR A 182 22.41 -6.03 24.36
N LEU A 183 21.23 -6.56 24.07
CA LEU A 183 20.97 -7.30 22.84
C LEU A 183 20.09 -6.48 21.89
N TRP A 184 20.35 -6.57 20.58
CA TRP A 184 19.34 -6.15 19.61
C TRP A 184 18.11 -7.03 19.76
N PHE A 185 16.94 -6.40 19.72
CA PHE A 185 15.64 -7.04 19.68
C PHE A 185 14.76 -6.31 18.66
N GLY A 186 13.54 -6.79 18.44
CA GLY A 186 12.71 -6.42 17.30
C GLY A 186 12.16 -5.01 17.30
N LEU A 187 12.50 -4.17 18.27
CA LEU A 187 11.99 -2.80 18.37
C LEU A 187 12.86 -1.84 17.54
N PHE A 188 12.23 -1.14 16.59
CA PHE A 188 12.88 -0.13 15.75
C PHE A 188 11.92 1.02 15.45
N LEU A 189 12.48 2.17 15.07
CA LEU A 189 11.77 3.38 14.70
C LEU A 189 11.47 3.32 13.19
N ASP A 190 10.22 3.05 12.85
CA ASP A 190 9.74 2.96 11.49
C ASP A 190 9.27 4.33 10.99
N SER A 191 9.93 4.84 9.97
CA SER A 191 9.58 6.08 9.25
C SER A 191 8.86 5.82 7.92
N TRP A 192 8.42 4.58 7.67
CA TRP A 192 7.70 4.20 6.46
C TRP A 192 6.19 4.12 6.69
N GLU A 193 5.42 4.61 5.72
CA GLU A 193 3.96 4.57 5.74
C GLU A 193 3.39 3.96 4.46
N TRP A 194 2.25 3.27 4.61
CA TRP A 194 1.46 2.82 3.48
C TRP A 194 0.64 3.97 2.90
N SER A 195 0.54 4.01 1.57
CA SER A 195 -0.18 5.03 0.81
C SER A 195 -1.65 5.13 1.18
N ASP A 196 -2.27 4.00 1.48
CA ASP A 196 -3.66 3.82 1.92
C ASP A 196 -3.87 4.05 3.43
N LYS A 197 -2.80 4.41 4.16
CA LYS A 197 -2.78 4.59 5.62
C LYS A 197 -3.04 3.31 6.42
N TRP A 198 -2.80 2.14 5.83
CA TRP A 198 -2.84 0.87 6.54
C TRP A 198 -1.88 0.88 7.73
N ASN A 199 -2.36 0.39 8.88
CA ASN A 199 -1.66 0.56 10.14
C ASN A 199 -0.65 -0.56 10.44
N ARG A 200 -0.78 -1.76 9.85
CA ARG A 200 0.13 -2.88 10.14
C ARG A 200 1.54 -2.63 9.63
N PHE A 201 2.50 -3.06 10.44
CA PHE A 201 3.90 -2.66 10.36
C PHE A 201 4.81 -3.73 9.75
N PHE A 202 4.24 -4.66 8.98
CA PHE A 202 5.02 -5.68 8.30
C PHE A 202 6.05 -5.03 7.36
N ARG A 203 7.31 -5.45 7.47
CA ARG A 203 8.41 -4.99 6.62
C ARG A 203 9.21 -6.17 6.09
N TYR A 204 9.41 -6.22 4.77
CA TYR A 204 10.15 -7.31 4.10
C TYR A 204 11.32 -6.80 3.26
N TRP A 205 12.13 -5.93 3.86
CA TRP A 205 13.32 -5.36 3.25
C TRP A 205 14.35 -6.40 2.79
N ALA A 206 15.01 -6.10 1.68
CA ALA A 206 16.21 -6.79 1.21
C ALA A 206 17.40 -6.54 2.16
N ALA A 207 18.46 -7.33 2.00
CA ALA A 207 19.69 -7.13 2.77
C ALA A 207 20.26 -5.72 2.53
N GLY A 208 20.63 -5.03 3.62
CA GLY A 208 21.15 -3.66 3.57
C GLY A 208 20.09 -2.58 3.31
N GLN A 209 18.81 -2.94 3.31
CA GLN A 209 17.69 -2.01 3.19
C GLN A 209 16.89 -1.94 4.50
N PRO A 210 16.25 -0.81 4.81
CA PRO A 210 16.32 0.48 4.13
C PRO A 210 17.73 1.11 4.19
N SER A 211 18.25 1.61 3.07
CA SER A 211 19.53 2.37 3.08
C SER A 211 19.36 3.69 3.85
N GLN A 212 20.37 4.05 4.63
CA GLN A 212 20.47 5.35 5.32
C GLN A 212 21.22 6.41 4.49
N SER A 213 21.73 6.05 3.31
CA SER A 213 22.45 6.97 2.43
C SER A 213 21.53 8.07 1.91
N SER A 214 21.99 9.33 1.94
CA SER A 214 21.33 10.42 1.24
C SER A 214 21.14 10.06 -0.24
N GLY A 215 19.90 10.18 -0.75
CA GLY A 215 19.57 9.89 -2.15
C GLY A 215 19.14 8.45 -2.46
N SER A 216 18.92 7.57 -1.47
CA SER A 216 18.35 6.22 -1.68
C SER A 216 16.91 6.23 -2.20
N GLY A 217 16.23 7.39 -2.09
CA GLY A 217 14.86 7.61 -2.51
C GLY A 217 13.83 7.20 -1.47
N ASP A 218 12.62 7.72 -1.62
CA ASP A 218 11.58 7.66 -0.59
C ASP A 218 10.43 6.72 -0.94
N CYS A 219 10.58 5.94 -2.00
CA CYS A 219 9.55 5.04 -2.53
C CYS A 219 10.07 3.62 -2.65
N VAL A 220 9.18 2.64 -2.51
CA VAL A 220 9.58 1.24 -2.29
C VAL A 220 9.08 0.35 -3.41
N GLY A 221 10.02 -0.43 -3.97
CA GLY A 221 9.74 -1.45 -4.96
C GLY A 221 10.02 -2.85 -4.41
N MET A 222 9.21 -3.81 -4.84
CA MET A 222 9.37 -5.24 -4.59
C MET A 222 10.14 -5.90 -5.74
N SER A 223 11.15 -6.70 -5.43
CA SER A 223 11.89 -7.48 -6.43
C SER A 223 11.47 -8.94 -6.45
N ARG A 224 10.99 -9.42 -7.61
CA ARG A 224 10.65 -10.84 -7.80
C ARG A 224 11.87 -11.75 -7.65
N ASN A 225 12.99 -11.37 -8.27
CA ASN A 225 14.23 -12.16 -8.29
C ASN A 225 14.91 -12.24 -6.92
N ASN A 226 14.52 -11.37 -6.00
CA ASN A 226 14.91 -11.45 -4.60
C ASN A 226 13.74 -11.93 -3.73
N SER A 227 12.95 -12.90 -4.21
CA SER A 227 11.86 -13.54 -3.47
C SER A 227 10.84 -12.56 -2.86
N GLY A 228 10.56 -11.45 -3.54
CA GLY A 228 9.61 -10.44 -3.07
C GLY A 228 10.19 -9.45 -2.05
N LYS A 229 11.50 -9.41 -1.85
CA LYS A 229 12.17 -8.46 -0.94
C LYS A 229 12.09 -7.03 -1.46
N TRP A 230 12.08 -6.08 -0.53
CA TRP A 230 11.86 -4.66 -0.83
C TRP A 230 13.15 -3.85 -0.82
N ALA A 231 13.20 -2.81 -1.64
CA ALA A 231 14.28 -1.83 -1.63
C ALA A 231 13.75 -0.42 -1.90
N GLN A 232 14.50 0.59 -1.45
CA GLN A 232 14.21 1.99 -1.73
C GLN A 232 14.68 2.40 -3.13
N TYR A 233 13.93 3.31 -3.73
CA TYR A 233 14.22 3.90 -5.02
C TYR A 233 13.74 5.36 -5.06
N SER A 234 14.32 6.16 -5.96
CA SER A 234 13.76 7.48 -6.31
C SER A 234 12.31 7.33 -6.75
N CYS A 235 11.42 8.16 -6.20
CA CYS A 235 9.99 8.13 -6.51
C CYS A 235 9.68 8.44 -7.99
N ASP A 236 10.61 9.12 -8.69
CA ASP A 236 10.46 9.48 -10.10
C ASP A 236 10.84 8.33 -11.05
N LEU A 237 11.41 7.24 -10.52
CA LEU A 237 11.81 6.10 -11.32
C LEU A 237 10.57 5.43 -11.94
N GLN A 238 10.65 5.18 -13.25
CA GLN A 238 9.55 4.62 -14.02
C GLN A 238 9.55 3.09 -13.89
N GLN A 239 8.64 2.52 -13.10
CA GLN A 239 8.53 1.07 -12.87
C GLN A 239 7.09 0.57 -13.07
N PRO A 240 6.91 -0.71 -13.43
CA PRO A 240 5.64 -1.41 -13.24
C PRO A 240 5.19 -1.34 -11.78
N PHE A 241 3.91 -1.56 -11.52
CA PHE A 241 3.36 -1.38 -10.18
C PHE A 241 2.20 -2.32 -9.88
N PHE A 242 1.95 -2.56 -8.59
CA PHE A 242 0.79 -3.32 -8.16
C PHE A 242 -0.28 -2.39 -7.59
N CYS A 243 -1.53 -2.57 -8.02
CA CYS A 243 -2.69 -2.05 -7.33
C CYS A 243 -3.33 -3.13 -6.45
N TYR A 244 -4.13 -2.75 -5.46
CA TYR A 244 -4.99 -3.68 -4.74
C TYR A 244 -6.43 -3.21 -4.65
N GLY A 245 -7.30 -4.17 -4.35
CA GLY A 245 -8.74 -3.97 -4.20
C GLY A 245 -9.48 -4.20 -5.51
N ASP A 246 -10.81 -4.23 -5.41
CA ASP A 246 -11.65 -4.50 -6.57
C ASP A 246 -11.51 -3.39 -7.62
N GLU A 247 -11.59 -3.79 -8.89
CA GLU A 247 -11.62 -2.83 -9.98
C GLU A 247 -12.87 -1.95 -9.86
N LYS A 248 -12.66 -0.65 -9.72
CA LYS A 248 -13.71 0.36 -9.72
C LYS A 248 -14.31 0.40 -11.11
N PHE A 249 -15.56 -0.03 -11.22
CA PHE A 249 -16.35 0.15 -12.44
C PHE A 249 -16.59 1.64 -12.70
N VAL A 250 -15.68 2.29 -13.42
CA VAL A 250 -15.91 3.64 -13.95
C VAL A 250 -16.91 3.51 -15.11
N ARG A 251 -18.20 3.67 -14.81
CA ARG A 251 -19.24 3.75 -15.85
C ARG A 251 -19.05 5.01 -16.68
N LYS A 252 -18.37 4.90 -17.82
CA LYS A 252 -18.29 5.97 -18.81
C LYS A 252 -19.64 6.11 -19.49
N GLN A 253 -20.41 7.13 -19.09
CA GLN A 253 -21.60 7.53 -19.82
C GLN A 253 -21.20 8.56 -20.88
N ILE A 254 -21.48 8.24 -22.15
CA ILE A 254 -21.27 9.18 -23.25
C ILE A 254 -22.58 9.92 -23.47
N VAL A 255 -22.56 11.23 -23.23
CA VAL A 255 -23.69 12.11 -23.54
C VAL A 255 -23.40 12.80 -24.87
N ARG A 256 -24.31 12.66 -25.83
CA ARG A 256 -24.25 13.41 -27.10
C ARG A 256 -24.95 14.75 -26.90
N LEU A 257 -24.25 15.85 -27.19
CA LEU A 257 -24.80 17.19 -27.10
C LEU A 257 -25.06 17.72 -28.51
N LYS A 258 -26.27 18.22 -28.72
CA LYS A 258 -26.62 19.01 -29.90
C LYS A 258 -26.75 20.46 -29.46
N LEU A 259 -25.92 21.31 -30.03
CA LEU A 259 -25.90 22.74 -29.75
C LEU A 259 -26.32 23.49 -30.99
N SER A 260 -27.18 24.49 -30.82
CA SER A 260 -27.55 25.45 -31.85
C SER A 260 -27.14 26.83 -31.36
N CYS A 261 -26.59 27.65 -32.26
CA CYS A 261 -26.30 29.02 -31.92
C CYS A 261 -26.81 29.98 -32.99
N ASN A 262 -27.21 31.17 -32.55
CA ASN A 262 -27.70 32.22 -33.43
C ASN A 262 -26.52 33.13 -33.79
N GLY A 263 -25.81 32.81 -34.87
CA GLY A 263 -24.63 33.57 -35.34
C GLY A 263 -23.44 32.67 -35.69
N GLN A 264 -22.27 33.26 -35.94
CA GLN A 264 -21.03 32.51 -36.12
C GLN A 264 -20.48 32.12 -34.74
N CYS A 265 -20.50 30.83 -34.42
CA CYS A 265 -19.90 30.30 -33.19
C CYS A 265 -18.82 29.30 -33.56
N ALA A 266 -17.60 29.57 -33.11
CA ALA A 266 -16.53 28.59 -33.16
C ALA A 266 -16.72 27.58 -32.01
N LEU A 267 -17.60 26.59 -32.18
CA LEU A 267 -17.87 25.57 -31.14
C LEU A 267 -16.63 24.77 -30.73
N ASN A 268 -15.62 24.72 -31.61
CA ASN A 268 -14.32 24.12 -31.31
C ASN A 268 -13.29 25.10 -30.70
N ASP A 269 -13.69 26.33 -30.35
CA ASP A 269 -12.86 27.25 -29.55
C ASP A 269 -12.65 26.71 -28.12
N HIS A 270 -11.40 26.73 -27.65
CA HIS A 270 -11.01 26.17 -26.35
C HIS A 270 -11.72 26.87 -25.18
N SER A 271 -11.89 28.19 -25.26
CA SER A 271 -12.52 28.97 -24.19
C SER A 271 -14.01 28.65 -24.11
N LEU A 272 -14.67 28.53 -25.27
CA LEU A 272 -16.08 28.16 -25.35
C LEU A 272 -16.33 26.72 -24.87
N GLN A 273 -15.49 25.76 -25.28
CA GLN A 273 -15.54 24.38 -24.81
C GLN A 273 -15.38 24.27 -23.29
N THR A 274 -14.46 25.04 -22.71
CA THR A 274 -14.24 25.10 -21.26
C THR A 274 -15.46 25.68 -20.55
N ALA A 275 -16.03 26.76 -21.07
CA ALA A 275 -17.24 27.37 -20.51
C ALA A 275 -18.45 26.41 -20.54
N ILE A 276 -18.62 25.66 -21.64
CA ILE A 276 -19.68 24.65 -21.75
C ILE A 276 -19.47 23.51 -20.73
N LEU A 277 -18.24 22.98 -20.59
CA LEU A 277 -17.95 21.94 -19.59
C LEU A 277 -18.21 22.40 -18.16
N ASN A 278 -17.78 23.63 -17.81
CA ASN A 278 -18.02 24.20 -16.49
C ASN A 278 -19.52 24.30 -16.20
N LYS A 279 -20.31 24.77 -17.17
CA LYS A 279 -21.76 24.87 -17.02
C LYS A 279 -22.45 23.51 -16.88
N ILE A 280 -21.98 22.49 -17.60
CA ILE A 280 -22.46 21.11 -17.43
C ILE A 280 -22.09 20.60 -16.03
N SER A 281 -20.86 20.84 -15.58
CA SER A 281 -20.39 20.46 -14.25
C SER A 281 -21.26 21.07 -13.16
N GLU A 282 -21.46 22.39 -13.17
CA GLU A 282 -22.34 23.10 -12.23
C GLU A 282 -23.76 22.51 -12.21
N LYS A 283 -24.31 22.19 -13.38
CA LYS A 283 -25.65 21.60 -13.47
C LYS A 283 -25.68 20.21 -12.83
N LEU A 284 -24.69 19.36 -13.07
CA LEU A 284 -24.60 18.04 -12.45
C LEU A 284 -24.41 18.13 -10.94
N THR A 285 -23.61 19.09 -10.45
CA THR A 285 -23.48 19.39 -9.02
C THR A 285 -24.84 19.77 -8.42
N SER A 286 -25.60 20.64 -9.09
CA SER A 286 -26.95 21.04 -8.63
C SER A 286 -27.95 19.88 -8.58
N MET A 287 -27.68 18.80 -9.32
CA MET A 287 -28.51 17.59 -9.36
C MET A 287 -28.02 16.51 -8.38
N GLY A 288 -27.00 16.79 -7.55
CA GLY A 288 -26.45 15.85 -6.57
C GLY A 288 -25.61 14.72 -7.17
N LEU A 289 -25.13 14.87 -8.41
CA LEU A 289 -24.42 13.81 -9.17
C LEU A 289 -22.88 13.90 -9.09
N GLN A 290 -22.33 14.75 -8.24
CA GLN A 290 -20.88 14.90 -8.08
C GLN A 290 -20.42 14.51 -6.69
N ASN A 291 -19.90 13.29 -6.59
CA ASN A 291 -18.80 13.01 -5.66
C ASN A 291 -17.58 12.41 -6.38
N ASP A 292 -17.73 11.75 -7.55
CA ASP A 292 -16.62 11.07 -8.24
C ASP A 292 -16.61 11.19 -9.79
N SER A 293 -17.40 12.11 -10.36
CA SER A 293 -17.64 12.17 -11.81
C SER A 293 -16.66 13.09 -12.55
N LYS A 294 -15.67 12.52 -13.26
CA LYS A 294 -14.78 13.26 -14.18
C LYS A 294 -15.45 13.46 -15.55
N ILE A 295 -15.66 14.72 -15.95
CA ILE A 295 -16.26 15.10 -17.25
C ILE A 295 -15.14 15.56 -18.19
N SER A 296 -15.17 15.12 -19.43
CA SER A 296 -14.22 15.56 -20.47
C SER A 296 -14.84 15.44 -21.85
N TRP A 297 -14.32 16.22 -22.80
CA TRP A 297 -14.71 16.07 -24.20
C TRP A 297 -14.14 14.79 -24.80
N ARG A 298 -14.93 14.15 -25.66
CA ARG A 298 -14.45 13.11 -26.56
C ARG A 298 -14.15 13.75 -27.90
N LYS A 299 -12.90 13.68 -28.34
CA LYS A 299 -12.47 14.17 -29.65
C LYS A 299 -12.70 13.11 -30.74
N GLY A 300 -13.06 13.56 -31.93
CA GLY A 300 -13.17 12.74 -33.14
C GLY A 300 -11.81 12.52 -33.83
N GLU A 301 -11.83 11.88 -35.01
CA GLU A 301 -10.61 11.54 -35.79
C GLU A 301 -9.79 12.76 -36.24
N GLY A 302 -10.32 13.98 -36.11
CA GLY A 302 -9.65 15.25 -36.43
C GLY A 302 -9.34 16.15 -35.23
N GLU A 303 -9.30 15.62 -34.00
CA GLU A 303 -9.14 16.39 -32.74
C GLU A 303 -10.27 17.39 -32.41
N GLU A 304 -11.26 17.54 -33.29
CA GLU A 304 -12.47 18.32 -33.06
C GLU A 304 -13.46 17.60 -32.13
N VAL A 305 -14.24 18.39 -31.39
CA VAL A 305 -15.26 17.89 -30.45
C VAL A 305 -16.66 18.00 -31.05
N PHE A 306 -16.93 19.12 -31.74
CA PHE A 306 -18.19 19.38 -32.41
C PHE A 306 -18.00 19.29 -33.91
N HIS A 307 -18.92 18.59 -34.58
CA HIS A 307 -18.97 18.49 -36.03
C HIS A 307 -20.31 19.05 -36.50
N GLU A 308 -20.30 19.75 -37.65
CA GLU A 308 -21.53 20.24 -38.26
C GLU A 308 -22.40 19.08 -38.75
N GLU A 309 -23.70 19.15 -38.46
CA GLU A 309 -24.66 18.13 -38.89
C GLU A 309 -25.15 18.47 -40.31
N ILE A 310 -24.65 17.74 -41.32
CA ILE A 310 -25.08 17.90 -42.70
C ILE A 310 -26.41 17.16 -42.89
N ASN A 311 -27.52 17.90 -43.04
CA ASN A 311 -28.83 17.32 -43.36
C ASN A 311 -28.89 16.88 -44.83
N SER A 312 -28.79 15.57 -45.10
CA SER A 312 -28.90 15.00 -46.45
C SER A 312 -30.35 14.72 -46.88
N THR A 313 -31.28 15.67 -46.70
CA THR A 313 -32.64 15.57 -47.24
C THR A 313 -33.08 16.87 -47.90
N ALA A 314 -32.62 17.06 -49.14
CA ALA A 314 -33.17 18.02 -50.08
C ALA A 314 -33.10 17.46 -51.52
N THR A 315 -33.83 16.39 -51.79
CA THR A 315 -34.28 16.08 -53.16
C THR A 315 -35.79 16.33 -53.24
N SER A 316 -36.14 17.61 -53.38
CA SER A 316 -37.42 18.02 -53.92
C SER A 316 -37.37 17.80 -55.43
N ASN A 317 -37.89 16.67 -55.91
CA ASN A 317 -38.42 16.58 -57.27
C ASN A 317 -39.92 16.32 -57.18
N LYS A 318 -40.67 17.41 -57.26
CA LYS A 318 -42.10 17.38 -57.62
C LYS A 318 -42.20 17.04 -59.09
N CYS A 319 -42.86 15.94 -59.42
CA CYS A 319 -43.60 15.81 -60.67
C CYS A 319 -45.04 15.38 -60.31
N ARG A 320 -46.02 16.07 -60.91
CA ARG A 320 -47.46 15.88 -60.71
C ARG A 320 -48.06 15.36 -62.02
N GLY A 321 -48.86 14.30 -61.90
CA GLY A 321 -50.00 13.96 -62.77
C GLY A 321 -49.74 12.86 -63.83
N PRO A 322 -50.79 12.14 -64.26
CA PRO A 322 -52.15 12.01 -63.66
C PRO A 322 -52.17 11.13 -62.40
#